data_AF-A0AB36X830-F1
#
_entry.id   AF-A0AB36X830-F1
#
_cell.length_a   1.000
_cell.length_b   1.000
_cell.length_c   1.000
_cell.angle_alpha   90.00
_cell.angle_beta   90.00
_cell.angle_gamma   90.00
#
_symmetry.space_group_name_H-M   'P 1'
#
loop_
_entity.id
_entity.type
_entity.pdbx_description
1 polymer ?
#
loop_
_entity_poly.entity_id
_entity_poly.type
_entity_poly.pdbx_seq_one_letter_code
_entity_poly.pdbx_strand_id
1 'polypeptide(L)' 'VELLDPAFRHQGIASRLVQQLTAEIQHRRQDVLPLYGTHFSHVRSMNVAIRAGFVLGWTELLIGKAV' A
#
# COMPACT_ATOMS: atom_id res chain seq x y z
N VAL A 1 -3.29 1.74 3.87
CA VAL A 1 -3.58 1.17 5.22
C VAL A 1 -2.69 1.87 6.23
N GLU A 2 -3.26 2.47 7.27
CA GLU A 2 -2.50 3.18 8.31
C GLU A 2 -2.86 2.64 9.69
N LEU A 3 -1.85 2.56 10.57
CA LEU A 3 -1.99 2.06 11.92
C LEU A 3 -2.00 3.25 12.89
N LEU A 4 -3.19 3.50 13.46
CA LEU A 4 -3.48 4.71 14.25
C LEU A 4 -2.99 4.61 15.68
N ASP A 5 -3.04 3.41 16.28
CA ASP A 5 -2.59 3.17 17.65
C ASP A 5 -1.06 2.99 17.71
N PRO A 6 -0.32 3.87 18.40
CA PRO A 6 1.13 3.77 18.53
C PRO A 6 1.62 2.43 19.11
N ALA A 7 0.84 1.78 19.98
CA ALA A 7 1.23 0.53 20.64
C ALA A 7 1.49 -0.61 19.66
N PHE A 8 0.83 -0.57 18.50
CA PHE A 8 0.91 -1.62 17.47
C PHE A 8 1.87 -1.29 16.33
N ARG A 9 2.61 -0.17 16.42
CA ARG A 9 3.61 0.22 15.41
C ARG A 9 4.77 -0.78 15.39
N HIS A 10 5.41 -0.89 14.22
CA HIS A 10 6.57 -1.74 13.99
C HIS A 10 6.36 -3.26 14.14
N GLN A 11 5.12 -3.72 14.40
CA GLN A 11 4.79 -5.14 14.51
C GLN A 11 4.42 -5.81 13.17
N GLY A 12 4.51 -5.08 12.05
CA GLY A 12 4.19 -5.61 10.73
C GLY A 12 2.69 -5.87 10.47
N ILE A 13 1.81 -5.41 11.37
CA ILE A 13 0.35 -5.64 11.27
C ILE A 13 -0.22 -5.09 9.97
N ALA A 14 0.12 -3.85 9.61
CA ALA A 14 -0.38 -3.22 8.38
C ALA A 14 0.04 -3.98 7.11
N SER A 15 1.29 -4.42 7.01
CA SER A 15 1.76 -5.20 5.86
C SER A 15 1.12 -6.59 5.81
N ARG A 16 0.96 -7.25 6.96
CA ARG A 16 0.30 -8.56 7.03
C ARG A 16 -1.17 -8.48 6.61
N LEU A 17 -1.88 -7.44 7.05
CA LEU A 17 -3.26 -7.19 6.65
C LEU A 17 -3.36 -6.99 5.14
N VAL A 18 -2.52 -6.14 4.54
CA VAL A 18 -2.51 -5.90 3.09
C VAL A 18 -2.20 -7.17 2.31
N GLN A 19 -1.23 -7.97 2.78
CA GLN A 19 -0.89 -9.25 2.17
C GLN A 19 -2.08 -10.23 2.19
N GLN A 20 -2.75 -10.36 3.34
CA GLN A 20 -3.91 -11.24 3.49
C GLN A 20 -5.11 -10.78 2.63
N LEU A 21 -5.38 -9.48 2.59
CA LEU A 21 -6.43 -8.93 1.72
C LEU A 21 -6.12 -9.17 0.24
N THR A 22 -4.86 -9.02 -0.16
CA THR A 22 -4.43 -9.25 -1.54
C THR A 22 -4.58 -10.73 -1.93
N ALA A 23 -4.18 -11.64 -1.04
CA ALA A 23 -4.38 -13.07 -1.21
C ALA A 23 -5.87 -13.43 -1.32
N GLU A 24 -6.72 -12.81 -0.49
CA GLU A 24 -8.17 -13.04 -0.52
C GLU A 24 -8.82 -12.52 -1.81
N ILE A 25 -8.43 -11.33 -2.29
CA ILE A 25 -8.92 -10.78 -3.57
C ILE A 25 -8.56 -11.73 -4.70
N GLN A 26 -7.29 -12.15 -4.78
CA GLN A 26 -6.81 -13.08 -5.80
C GLN A 26 -7.48 -14.45 -5.71
N HIS A 27 -7.74 -14.95 -4.51
CA HIS A 27 -8.44 -16.21 -4.29
C HIS A 27 -9.88 -16.16 -4.84
N ARG A 28 -10.60 -15.07 -4.62
CA ARG A 28 -11.99 -14.90 -5.09
C ARG A 28 -12.07 -14.48 -6.56
N ARG A 29 -11.07 -13.76 -7.06
CA ARG A 29 -11.06 -13.08 -8.37
C ARG A 29 -9.66 -13.15 -8.98
N GLN A 30 -9.34 -14.30 -9.57
CA GLN A 30 -8.04 -14.55 -10.21
C GLN A 30 -7.78 -13.64 -11.43
N ASP A 31 -8.82 -13.04 -11.98
CA ASP A 31 -8.80 -12.09 -13.10
C ASP A 31 -8.48 -10.65 -12.69
N VAL A 32 -8.49 -10.35 -11.40
CA VAL A 32 -8.29 -8.99 -10.87
C VAL A 32 -6.84 -8.81 -10.46
N LEU A 33 -6.21 -7.71 -10.90
CA LEU A 33 -4.89 -7.28 -10.42
C LEU A 33 -5.05 -6.20 -9.33
N PRO A 34 -4.73 -6.49 -8.06
CA PRO A 34 -4.76 -5.50 -6.99
C PRO A 34 -3.72 -4.40 -7.23
N LEU A 35 -4.15 -3.14 -7.13
CA LEU A 35 -3.29 -1.97 -7.17
C LEU A 35 -3.27 -1.29 -5.81
N TYR A 36 -2.08 -0.92 -5.34
CA TYR A 36 -1.89 -0.16 -4.10
C TYR A 36 -1.43 1.26 -4.46
N GLY A 37 -2.33 2.24 -4.32
CA GLY A 37 -2.03 3.65 -4.54
C GLY A 37 -1.58 4.37 -3.28
N THR A 38 -0.60 5.27 -3.38
CA THR A 38 -0.22 6.16 -2.28
C THR A 38 0.48 7.42 -2.77
N HIS A 39 0.47 8.48 -1.96
CA HIS A 39 1.18 9.72 -2.28
C HIS A 39 2.69 9.51 -2.19
N PHE A 40 3.44 10.16 -3.07
CA PHE A 40 4.90 10.07 -3.10
C PHE A 40 5.56 10.49 -1.78
N SER A 41 4.97 11.45 -1.06
CA SER A 41 5.47 11.89 0.26
C SER A 41 5.07 10.96 1.41
N HIS A 42 4.15 10.01 1.20
CA HIS A 42 3.63 9.15 2.25
C HIS A 42 4.47 7.87 2.41
N VAL A 43 5.72 8.04 2.84
CA VAL A 43 6.74 6.97 2.95
C VAL A 43 6.28 5.79 3.81
N ARG A 44 5.51 6.04 4.87
CA ARG A 44 4.98 4.97 5.73
C ARG A 44 4.06 4.01 4.97
N SER A 45 3.17 4.54 4.15
CA SER A 45 2.25 3.75 3.33
C SER A 45 2.99 3.03 2.19
N MET A 46 4.00 3.66 1.58
CA MET A 46 4.88 2.99 0.60
C MET A 46 5.59 1.78 1.23
N ASN A 47 6.14 1.93 2.44
CA ASN A 47 6.79 0.84 3.15
C ASN A 47 5.84 -0.32 3.47
N VAL A 48 4.56 -0.03 3.76
CA VAL A 48 3.54 -1.07 3.94
C VAL A 48 3.33 -1.86 2.65
N ALA A 49 3.19 -1.18 1.50
CA ALA A 49 3.00 -1.83 0.20
C ALA A 49 4.19 -2.73 -0.16
N ILE A 50 5.41 -2.21 -0.06
CA ILE A 50 6.65 -2.96 -0.37
C ILE A 50 6.75 -4.21 0.52
N ARG A 51 6.52 -4.07 1.84
CA ARG A 51 6.57 -5.20 2.78
C ARG A 51 5.46 -6.22 2.58
N ALA A 52 4.35 -5.82 1.96
CA ALA A 52 3.26 -6.72 1.60
C ALA A 52 3.49 -7.46 0.26
N GLY A 53 4.61 -7.20 -0.43
CA GLY A 53 4.98 -7.87 -1.69
C GLY A 53 4.62 -7.09 -2.96
N PHE A 54 4.15 -5.85 -2.84
CA PHE A 54 3.91 -4.99 -4.00
C PHE A 54 5.24 -4.44 -4.55
N VAL A 55 5.27 -4.23 -5.87
CA VAL A 55 6.37 -3.57 -6.59
C VAL A 55 5.88 -2.24 -7.16
N LEU A 56 6.80 -1.29 -7.35
CA LEU A 56 6.47 0.01 -7.95
C LEU A 56 6.08 -0.18 -9.42
N GLY A 57 4.80 0.07 -9.73
CA GLY A 57 4.29 -0.02 -11.10
C GLY A 57 4.40 1.28 -11.88
N TRP A 58 3.86 2.38 -11.32
CA TRP A 58 3.95 3.71 -11.93
C TRP A 58 4.07 4.79 -10.85
N THR A 59 4.52 5.98 -11.25
CA THR A 59 4.47 7.19 -10.43
C THR A 59 3.96 8.33 -11.30
N GLU A 60 2.93 9.02 -10.83
CA GLU A 60 2.41 10.22 -11.48
C GLU A 60 2.94 11.46 -10.79
N LEU A 61 3.56 12.36 -11.56
CA LEU A 61 4.05 13.65 -11.10
C LEU A 61 3.23 14.75 -11.76
N LEU A 62 2.42 15.44 -10.96
CA LEU A 62 1.63 16.58 -11.42
C LEU A 62 2.43 17.86 -11.20
N ILE A 63 2.73 18.57 -12.28
CA ILE A 63 3.42 19.86 -12.23
C ILE A 63 2.42 20.93 -12.66
N GLY A 64 2.06 21.80 -11.73
CA GLY A 64 1.17 22.94 -11.97
C GLY A 64 1.84 24.26 -11.59
N LYS A 65 1.33 25.37 -12.13
CA LYS A 65 1.74 26.70 -11.68
C LYS A 65 1.28 26.87 -10.22
N ALA A 66 2.17 27.26 -9.32
CA ALA A 66 1.75 27.71 -8.00
C ALA A 66 0.83 28.92 -8.20
N VAL A 67 -0.41 28.81 -7.72
CA VAL A 67 -1.39 29.90 -7.68
C VAL A 67 -1.07 30.79 -6.49
#